data_AF-A0A3N5XVK7-F1
#
_entry.id   AF-A0A3N5XVK7-F1
#
_cell.length_a   1.000
_cell.length_b   1.000
_cell.length_c   1.000
_cell.angle_alpha   90.00
_cell.angle_beta   90.00
_cell.angle_gamma   90.00
#
_symmetry.space_group_name_H-M   'P 1'
#
loop_
_entity.id
_entity.type
_entity.pdbx_description
1 polymer ?
#
loop_
_entity_poly.entity_id
_entity_poly.type
_entity_poly.pdbx_seq_one_letter_code
_entity_poly.pdbx_strand_id
1 'polypeptide(L)' 'MKVRIIRDLCTGIGNCEAVAPTVFKVDKTNKVVLLDPGSVDDNTLMQAAESCPENAIIIEDDDGNQVYP' A
#
# COMPACT_ATOMS: atom_id res chain seq x y z
N MET A 1 7.97 -6.48 7.80
CA MET A 1 6.62 -5.90 7.60
C MET A 1 5.88 -6.64 6.49
N LYS A 2 4.56 -6.79 6.62
CA LYS A 2 3.66 -7.33 5.59
C LYS A 2 2.69 -6.25 5.13
N VAL A 3 2.31 -6.29 3.85
CA VAL A 3 1.39 -5.32 3.25
C VAL A 3 0.18 -6.05 2.68
N ARG A 4 -1.01 -5.51 2.93
CA ARG A 4 -2.27 -6.04 2.39
C ARG A 4 -3.14 -4.92 1.86
N ILE A 5 -3.79 -5.15 0.73
CA ILE A 5 -4.66 -4.16 0.08
C ILE A 5 -6.12 -4.62 0.21
N ILE A 6 -6.97 -3.82 0.84
CA ILE A 6 -8.42 -4.01 0.84
C ILE A 6 -8.98 -3.46 -0.47
N ARG A 7 -9.14 -4.33 -1.48
CA ARG A 7 -9.58 -3.92 -2.82
C ARG A 7 -10.96 -3.29 -2.86
N ASP A 8 -11.84 -3.62 -1.91
CA ASP A 8 -13.18 -3.03 -1.83
C ASP A 8 -13.13 -1.54 -1.44
N LEU A 9 -12.19 -1.14 -0.59
CA LEU A 9 -11.97 0.26 -0.22
C LEU A 9 -11.15 1.02 -1.26
N CYS A 10 -10.29 0.34 -2.01
CA CYS A 10 -9.41 1.00 -2.98
C CYS A 10 -10.20 1.64 -4.14
N THR A 11 -10.15 2.96 -4.28
CA THR A 11 -10.79 3.71 -5.38
C THR A 11 -9.88 3.98 -6.58
N GLY A 12 -8.63 3.49 -6.54
CA GLY A 12 -7.70 3.60 -7.68
C GLY A 12 -7.08 4.98 -7.90
N ILE A 13 -7.05 5.83 -6.88
CA ILE A 13 -6.49 7.20 -6.97
C ILE A 13 -5.01 7.21 -7.37
N GLY A 14 -4.23 6.22 -6.90
CA GLY A 14 -2.83 6.04 -7.32
C GLY A 14 -1.78 6.81 -6.52
N ASN A 15 -2.13 7.47 -5.41
CA ASN A 15 -1.15 8.16 -4.56
C ASN A 15 -0.03 7.22 -4.07
N CYS A 16 -0.40 6.01 -3.65
CA CYS A 16 0.57 5.02 -3.21
C CYS A 16 1.54 4.57 -4.32
N GLU A 17 1.08 4.48 -5.58
CA GLU A 17 1.95 4.25 -6.73
C GLU A 17 2.86 5.45 -7.00
N ALA A 18 2.38 6.68 -6.82
CA ALA A 18 3.21 7.87 -6.98
C ALA A 18 4.34 7.95 -5.93
N VAL A 19 4.08 7.51 -4.69
CA VAL A 19 5.07 7.49 -3.60
C VAL A 19 6.02 6.29 -3.72
N ALA A 20 5.48 5.09 -3.96
CA ALA A 20 6.25 3.84 -4.02
C ALA A 20 5.87 3.00 -5.27
N PRO A 21 6.31 3.40 -6.48
CA PRO A 21 5.89 2.78 -7.74
C PRO A 21 6.41 1.35 -7.94
N THR A 22 7.43 0.96 -7.18
CA THR A 22 7.97 -0.41 -7.17
C THR A 22 7.22 -1.34 -6.21
N VAL A 23 6.41 -0.77 -5.31
CA VAL A 23 5.56 -1.50 -4.36
C VAL A 23 4.12 -1.56 -4.84
N PHE A 24 3.58 -0.46 -5.38
CA PHE A 24 2.18 -0.33 -5.73
C PHE A 24 2.01 0.00 -7.22
N LYS A 25 1.00 -0.61 -7.84
CA LYS A 25 0.63 -0.33 -9.22
C LYS A 25 -0.88 -0.30 -9.38
N VAL A 26 -1.44 0.71 -10.02
CA VAL A 26 -2.83 0.73 -10.46
C VAL A 26 -2.98 -0.18 -11.68
N ASP A 27 -3.84 -1.19 -11.54
CA ASP A 27 -4.16 -2.14 -12.59
C ASP A 27 -5.21 -1.59 -13.57
N LYS A 28 -5.52 -2.38 -14.61
CA LYS A 28 -6.49 -2.02 -15.65
C LYS A 28 -7.94 -1.93 -15.15
N THR A 29 -8.21 -2.34 -13.92
CA THR A 29 -9.53 -2.27 -13.26
C THR A 29 -9.66 -1.07 -12.31
N ASN A 30 -8.72 -0.12 -12.37
CA ASN A 30 -8.61 1.01 -11.44
C ASN A 30 -8.50 0.54 -9.97
N LYS A 31 -7.72 -0.51 -9.72
CA LYS A 31 -7.42 -0.98 -8.38
C LYS A 31 -5.92 -1.13 -8.20
N VAL A 32 -5.43 -0.82 -7.01
CA VAL A 32 -4.01 -1.01 -6.70
C VAL A 32 -3.73 -2.50 -6.49
N VAL A 33 -2.61 -2.96 -7.04
CA VAL A 33 -2.00 -4.26 -6.79
C VAL A 33 -0.66 -4.08 -6.10
N LEU A 34 -0.27 -5.09 -5.32
CA LEU A 34 1.00 -5.14 -4.63
C LEU A 34 2.04 -5.82 -5.53
N LEU A 35 3.20 -5.20 -5.65
CA LEU A 35 4.38 -5.69 -6.36
C LEU A 35 5.39 -6.23 -5.34
N ASP A 36 6.45 -5.46 -5.03
CA ASP A 36 7.48 -5.84 -4.07
C ASP A 36 7.55 -4.86 -2.88
N PRO A 37 6.95 -5.19 -1.72
CA PRO A 37 7.02 -4.37 -0.51
C PRO A 37 8.44 -4.13 0.01
N GLY A 38 9.40 -5.02 -0.30
CA GLY A 38 10.80 -4.90 0.13
C GLY A 38 11.65 -4.04 -0.80
N SER A 39 11.06 -3.49 -1.86
CA SER A 39 11.79 -2.65 -2.83
C SER A 39 12.10 -1.24 -2.34
N VAL A 40 11.52 -0.83 -1.21
CA VAL A 40 11.72 0.49 -0.57
C VAL A 40 11.94 0.32 0.93
N ASP A 41 12.43 1.37 1.59
CA ASP A 41 12.52 1.39 3.05
C ASP A 41 11.15 1.53 3.74
N ASP A 42 11.10 1.14 5.01
CA ASP A 42 9.87 1.13 5.82
C ASP A 42 9.20 2.51 5.91
N ASN A 43 9.97 3.60 5.91
CA ASN A 43 9.43 4.95 5.96
C ASN A 43 8.73 5.32 4.65
N THR A 44 9.32 4.98 3.51
CA THR A 44 8.70 5.15 2.18
C THR A 44 7.45 4.28 2.04
N LEU A 45 7.49 3.05 2.54
CA LEU A 45 6.34 2.16 2.56
C LEU A 45 5.19 2.73 3.39
N MET A 46 5.50 3.26 4.59
CA MET A 46 4.52 3.90 5.47
C MET A 46 3.92 5.16 4.82
N GLN A 47 4.75 6.05 4.26
CA GLN A 47 4.27 7.25 3.56
C GLN A 47 3.34 6.90 2.39
N ALA A 48 3.64 5.83 1.66
CA ALA A 48 2.76 5.37 0.59
C ALA A 48 1.41 4.88 1.12
N ALA A 49 1.41 4.19 2.27
CA ALA A 49 0.17 3.77 2.93
C ALA A 49 -0.64 4.96 3.45
N GLU A 50 0.00 5.92 4.15
CA GLU A 50 -0.60 7.17 4.64
C GLU A 50 -1.18 8.06 3.54
N SER A 51 -0.63 7.97 2.32
CA SER A 51 -1.13 8.70 1.16
C SER A 51 -2.49 8.20 0.64
N CYS A 52 -2.97 7.04 1.13
CA CYS A 52 -4.24 6.45 0.72
C CYS A 52 -5.42 7.08 1.48
N PRO A 53 -6.28 7.89 0.83
CA PRO A 53 -7.38 8.57 1.52
C PRO A 53 -8.49 7.62 1.99
N GLU A 54 -8.58 6.43 1.42
CA GLU A 54 -9.59 5.42 1.74
C GLU A 54 -9.12 4.42 2.81
N ASN A 55 -7.89 4.58 3.34
CA ASN A 55 -7.26 3.63 4.28
C ASN A 55 -7.29 2.17 3.76
N ALA A 56 -7.06 1.99 2.46
CA ALA A 56 -7.15 0.68 1.80
C ALA A 56 -5.85 -0.15 1.92
N ILE A 57 -4.77 0.40 2.48
CA ILE A 57 -3.46 -0.24 2.58
C ILE A 57 -3.18 -0.54 4.04
N ILE A 58 -3.12 -1.83 4.38
CA ILE A 58 -2.77 -2.33 5.71
C ILE A 58 -1.30 -2.70 5.75
N ILE A 59 -0.60 -2.29 6.80
CA ILE A 59 0.74 -2.72 7.16
C ILE A 59 0.68 -3.48 8.49
N GLU A 60 1.31 -4.65 8.52
CA GLU A 60 1.50 -5.48 9.71
C GLU A 60 2.99 -5.62 10.01
N ASP A 61 3.36 -5.67 11.28
CA ASP A 61 4.72 -6.04 11.71
C ASP A 61 4.98 -7.55 11.52
N ASP A 62 6.19 -7.99 11.86
CA ASP A 62 6.58 -9.40 11.67
C ASP A 62 5.89 -10.35 12.68
N ASP A 63 5.42 -9.81 13.80
CA ASP A 63 4.63 -10.51 14.81
C ASP A 63 3.13 -10.60 14.43
N GLY A 64 2.72 -9.92 13.36
CA GLY A 64 1.36 -9.90 12.84
C GLY A 64 0.46 -8.84 13.45
N ASN A 65 1.00 -7.87 14.20
CA ASN A 65 0.23 -6.74 14.69
C ASN A 65 0.05 -5.74 13.55
N GLN A 66 -1.19 -5.28 13.34
CA GLN A 66 -1.48 -4.20 12.42
C GLN A 66 -0.91 -2.89 12.96
N VAL A 67 -0.03 -2.26 12.17
CA VAL A 67 0.62 -0.98 12.52
C VAL A 67 0.00 0.20 11.77
N TYR A 68 -0.67 -0.06 10.64
CA TYR A 68 -1.39 0.94 9.85
C TYR A 68 -2.45 0.24 8.97
N PRO A 69 -3.57 0.88 8.60
CA PRO A 69 -4.12 2.05 9.27
C PRO A 69 -4.54 1.71 10.70
#